data_AF-A0A521SWI3-F1
#
_entry.id   AF-A0A521SWI3-F1
#
_cell.length_a   1.000
_cell.length_b   1.000
_cell.length_c   1.000
_cell.angle_alpha   90.00
_cell.angle_beta   90.00
_cell.angle_gamma   90.00
#
_symmetry.space_group_name_H-M   'P 1'
#
loop_
_entity.id
_entity.type
_entity.pdbx_description
1 polymer ?
#
loop_
_entity_poly.entity_id
_entity_poly.type
_entity_poly.pdbx_seq_one_letter_code
_entity_poly.pdbx_strand_id
1 'polypeptide(L)'
;MASRNPLQIKRLGSLALLLGGLWMAVVWLIYINAHGPTSYDELNTQFGRSTLFWGMMLGGPPNLLLALGLILLKPQLIRPGKGRARAGYFLTLFGLVVPAVIDLAIRAIGPPFFLPILAIGLILLARGGAGNLLQGLDARLLLINGLCLLASMTLWLIPLDLFDQIEGYRIYGVLAHFIPGLVWAWLGLRFLQEKAAA
;
A
#
# COMPACT_ATOMS: atom_id res chain seq x y z
N MET A 1 -31.18 -7.95 8.18
CA MET A 1 -29.99 -7.53 7.41
C MET A 1 -30.20 -7.93 5.96
N ALA A 2 -30.48 -6.99 5.06
CA ALA A 2 -30.64 -7.29 3.63
C ALA A 2 -29.33 -7.88 3.08
N SER A 3 -29.40 -9.01 2.39
CA SER A 3 -28.22 -9.64 1.76
C SER A 3 -27.69 -8.67 0.70
N ARG A 4 -26.57 -8.01 1.01
CA ARG A 4 -25.91 -7.11 0.06
C ARG A 4 -25.59 -7.90 -1.20
N ASN A 5 -25.92 -7.34 -2.37
CA ASN A 5 -25.65 -7.98 -3.65
C ASN A 5 -24.13 -8.26 -3.77
N PRO A 6 -23.68 -9.50 -4.02
CA PRO A 6 -22.26 -9.84 -4.15
C PRO A 6 -21.50 -8.95 -5.13
N LEU A 7 -22.22 -8.44 -6.14
CA LEU A 7 -21.70 -7.51 -7.12
C LEU A 7 -21.35 -6.13 -6.55
N GLN A 8 -22.18 -5.62 -5.65
CA GLN A 8 -21.95 -4.34 -4.97
C GLN A 8 -20.73 -4.47 -4.05
N ILE A 9 -20.58 -5.60 -3.35
CA ILE A 9 -19.41 -5.87 -2.49
C ILE A 9 -18.13 -5.88 -3.33
N LYS A 10 -18.11 -6.59 -4.48
CA LYS A 10 -16.95 -6.58 -5.39
C LYS A 10 -16.60 -5.15 -5.81
N ARG A 11 -17.58 -4.38 -6.29
CA ARG A 11 -17.37 -2.98 -6.72
C ARG A 11 -16.79 -2.09 -5.62
N LEU A 12 -17.34 -2.19 -4.41
CA LEU A 12 -16.84 -1.43 -3.26
C LEU A 12 -15.40 -1.83 -2.92
N GLY A 13 -15.08 -3.13 -2.95
CA GLY A 13 -13.73 -3.62 -2.74
C GLY A 13 -12.74 -3.11 -3.79
N SER A 14 -13.12 -3.17 -5.07
CA SER A 14 -12.33 -2.65 -6.20
C SER A 14 -12.09 -1.15 -6.09
N LEU A 15 -13.13 -0.37 -5.75
CA LEU A 15 -13.03 1.08 -5.56
C LEU A 15 -12.15 1.42 -4.37
N ALA A 16 -12.23 0.67 -3.28
CA ALA A 16 -11.38 0.89 -2.12
C ALA A 16 -9.89 0.67 -2.46
N LEU A 17 -9.55 -0.39 -3.22
CA LEU A 17 -8.20 -0.59 -3.73
C LEU A 17 -7.76 0.54 -4.66
N LEU A 18 -8.62 0.93 -5.60
CA LEU A 18 -8.34 1.97 -6.58
C LEU A 18 -8.05 3.32 -5.90
N LEU A 19 -8.98 3.77 -5.06
CA LEU A 19 -8.88 5.05 -4.36
C LEU A 19 -7.76 5.06 -3.34
N GLY A 20 -7.55 3.96 -2.61
CA GLY A 20 -6.42 3.84 -1.68
C GLY A 20 -5.07 3.95 -2.40
N GLY A 21 -4.91 3.26 -3.53
CA GLY A 21 -3.71 3.32 -4.35
C GLY A 21 -3.45 4.70 -4.96
N LEU A 22 -4.48 5.31 -5.56
CA LEU A 22 -4.38 6.66 -6.13
C LEU A 22 -4.09 7.71 -5.07
N TRP A 23 -4.74 7.63 -3.91
CA TRP A 23 -4.49 8.53 -2.79
C TRP A 23 -3.02 8.46 -2.36
N MET A 24 -2.50 7.24 -2.15
CA MET A 24 -1.10 7.05 -1.76
C MET A 24 -0.13 7.67 -2.77
N ALA A 25 -0.34 7.44 -4.07
CA ALA A 25 0.53 7.97 -5.12
C ALA A 25 0.44 9.50 -5.25
N VAL A 26 -0.79 10.06 -5.25
CA VAL A 26 -1.01 11.50 -5.42
C VAL A 26 -0.53 12.29 -4.22
N VAL A 27 -0.85 11.83 -2.99
CA VAL A 27 -0.38 12.51 -1.77
C VAL A 27 1.15 12.51 -1.70
N TRP A 28 1.80 11.44 -2.15
CA TRP A 28 3.27 11.41 -2.24
C TRP A 28 3.81 12.47 -3.22
N LEU A 29 3.21 12.58 -4.41
CA LEU A 29 3.61 13.61 -5.38
C LEU A 29 3.42 15.03 -4.82
N ILE A 30 2.32 15.28 -4.11
CA ILE A 30 2.09 16.58 -3.46
C ILE A 30 3.16 16.81 -2.39
N TYR A 31 3.39 15.83 -1.52
CA TYR A 31 4.36 15.93 -0.43
C TYR A 31 5.76 16.26 -0.94
N ILE A 32 6.26 15.52 -1.95
CA ILE A 32 7.64 15.70 -2.42
C ILE A 32 7.87 17.03 -3.15
N ASN A 33 6.85 17.54 -3.85
CA ASN A 33 6.92 18.87 -4.46
C ASN A 33 6.80 19.98 -3.41
N ALA A 34 6.13 19.73 -2.29
CA ALA A 34 5.96 20.69 -1.21
C ALA A 34 7.16 20.78 -0.26
N HIS A 35 7.85 19.67 0.04
CA HIS A 35 8.90 19.60 1.07
C HIS A 35 10.32 19.40 0.51
N GLY A 36 10.47 19.27 -0.81
CA GLY A 36 11.79 19.11 -1.44
C GLY A 36 12.47 17.75 -1.16
N PRO A 37 13.72 17.56 -1.63
CA PRO A 37 14.46 16.29 -1.50
C PRO A 37 14.88 15.96 -0.06
N THR A 38 15.00 16.96 0.81
CA THR A 38 15.54 16.87 2.18
C THR A 38 14.43 17.26 3.16
N SER A 39 13.51 16.35 3.47
CA SER A 39 12.22 16.71 4.10
C SER A 39 12.07 16.28 5.56
N TYR A 40 13.18 16.11 6.30
CA TYR A 40 13.11 16.06 7.76
C TYR A 40 13.19 17.47 8.35
N ASP A 41 12.11 18.23 8.14
CA ASP A 41 11.91 19.48 8.87
C ASP A 41 10.58 19.36 9.63
N GLU A 42 10.66 19.00 10.90
CA GLU A 42 9.50 18.86 11.79
C GLU A 42 8.84 20.22 12.08
N LEU A 43 9.58 21.32 11.88
CA LEU A 43 9.19 22.68 12.27
C LEU A 43 8.65 23.50 11.10
N ASN A 44 9.02 23.18 9.85
CA ASN A 44 8.48 23.88 8.68
C ASN A 44 7.09 23.35 8.28
N THR A 45 6.08 24.18 8.50
CA THR A 45 4.73 23.92 7.98
C THR A 45 4.66 24.28 6.50
N GLN A 46 4.51 23.30 5.61
CA GLN A 46 4.19 23.52 4.19
C GLN A 46 2.68 23.40 3.99
N PHE A 47 2.06 24.36 3.31
CA PHE A 47 0.60 24.52 3.21
C PHE A 47 -0.11 24.60 4.59
N GLY A 48 0.57 25.14 5.61
CA GLY A 48 0.04 25.21 6.97
C GLY A 48 -0.11 23.84 7.67
N ARG A 49 0.55 22.80 7.16
CA ARG A 49 0.53 21.45 7.72
C ARG A 49 1.95 20.96 8.01
N SER A 50 2.11 20.23 9.10
CA SER A 50 3.40 19.64 9.49
C SER A 50 3.73 18.38 8.68
N THR A 51 5.01 18.01 8.63
CA THR A 51 5.49 16.73 8.08
C THR A 51 4.76 15.52 8.68
N LEU A 52 4.41 15.59 9.97
CA LEU A 52 3.61 14.56 10.66
C LEU A 52 2.21 14.38 10.04
N PHE A 53 1.54 15.46 9.67
CA PHE A 53 0.23 15.40 8.99
C PHE A 53 0.34 14.69 7.64
N TRP A 54 1.35 15.04 6.85
CA TRP A 54 1.57 14.41 5.55
C TRP A 54 1.93 12.94 5.67
N GLY A 55 2.76 12.60 6.65
CA GLY A 55 3.05 11.22 7.02
C GLY A 55 1.79 10.42 7.34
N MET A 56 0.91 10.95 8.20
CA MET A 56 -0.38 10.34 8.50
C MET A 56 -1.27 10.17 7.26
N MET A 57 -1.29 11.15 6.35
CA MET A 57 -2.08 11.08 5.11
C MET A 57 -1.54 10.06 4.10
N LEU A 58 -0.24 9.75 4.15
CA LEU A 58 0.42 8.73 3.34
C LEU A 58 0.25 7.31 3.92
N GLY A 59 0.26 7.17 5.25
CA GLY A 59 0.26 5.87 5.93
C GLY A 59 -1.10 5.41 6.47
N GLY A 60 -1.99 6.33 6.83
CA GLY A 60 -3.26 6.02 7.49
C GLY A 60 -4.39 5.70 6.50
N PRO A 61 -5.09 6.72 5.96
CA PRO A 61 -6.26 6.53 5.10
C PRO A 61 -6.06 5.58 3.92
N PRO A 62 -4.99 5.68 3.11
CA PRO A 62 -4.83 4.79 1.95
C PRO A 62 -4.66 3.34 2.39
N ASN A 63 -3.87 3.03 3.41
CA ASN A 63 -3.68 1.65 3.88
C ASN A 63 -4.97 1.03 4.42
N LEU A 64 -5.81 1.80 5.11
CA LEU A 64 -7.13 1.32 5.54
C LEU A 64 -8.07 1.04 4.36
N LEU A 65 -8.06 1.88 3.33
CA LEU A 65 -8.82 1.65 2.09
C LEU A 65 -8.34 0.38 1.37
N LEU A 66 -7.02 0.18 1.29
CA LEU A 66 -6.43 -1.02 0.71
C LEU A 66 -6.83 -2.28 1.50
N ALA A 67 -6.73 -2.23 2.83
CA ALA A 67 -7.15 -3.32 3.71
C ALA A 67 -8.64 -3.64 3.56
N LEU A 68 -9.50 -2.62 3.51
CA LEU A 68 -10.93 -2.77 3.26
C LEU A 68 -11.17 -3.45 1.91
N GLY A 69 -10.48 -3.02 0.85
CA GLY A 69 -10.53 -3.64 -0.46
C GLY A 69 -10.21 -5.14 -0.43
N LEU A 70 -9.11 -5.50 0.24
CA LEU A 70 -8.70 -6.90 0.44
C LEU A 70 -9.71 -7.72 1.27
N ILE A 71 -10.35 -7.13 2.28
CA ILE A 71 -11.39 -7.80 3.08
C ILE A 71 -12.62 -8.09 2.22
N LEU A 72 -13.10 -7.11 1.47
CA LEU A 72 -14.29 -7.26 0.63
C LEU A 72 -14.06 -8.21 -0.55
N LEU A 73 -12.83 -8.27 -1.07
CA LEU A 73 -12.45 -9.16 -2.17
C LEU A 73 -11.90 -10.52 -1.69
N LYS A 74 -11.86 -10.80 -0.38
CA LYS A 74 -11.28 -12.03 0.18
C LYS A 74 -11.69 -13.33 -0.53
N PRO A 75 -12.97 -13.59 -0.85
CA PRO A 75 -13.37 -14.85 -1.49
C PRO A 75 -12.76 -15.05 -2.89
N GLN A 76 -12.41 -13.95 -3.55
CA GLN A 76 -11.82 -13.92 -4.89
C GLN A 76 -10.29 -14.08 -4.84
N LEU A 77 -9.68 -13.62 -3.75
CA LEU A 77 -8.23 -13.62 -3.55
C LEU A 77 -7.71 -14.93 -2.98
N ILE A 78 -8.46 -15.57 -2.06
CA ILE A 78 -8.03 -16.78 -1.36
C ILE A 78 -9.01 -17.92 -1.61
N ARG A 79 -8.54 -18.98 -2.27
CA ARG A 79 -9.27 -20.26 -2.37
C ARG A 79 -8.99 -21.14 -1.14
N PRO A 80 -9.94 -22.01 -0.74
CA PRO A 80 -9.69 -23.03 0.27
C PRO A 80 -8.49 -23.91 -0.10
N GLY A 81 -7.67 -24.30 0.89
CA GLY A 81 -6.54 -25.23 0.72
C GLY A 81 -5.18 -24.62 0.37
N LYS A 82 -5.07 -23.30 0.12
CA LYS A 82 -3.77 -22.64 -0.18
C LYS A 82 -3.18 -21.93 1.03
N GLY A 83 -2.52 -22.68 1.91
CA GLY A 83 -1.93 -22.16 3.16
C GLY A 83 -1.01 -20.94 2.97
N ARG A 84 -0.14 -20.95 1.95
CA ARG A 84 0.77 -19.83 1.65
C ARG A 84 0.03 -18.54 1.26
N ALA A 85 -0.98 -18.62 0.39
CA ALA A 85 -1.78 -17.46 0.00
C ALA A 85 -2.55 -16.88 1.19
N ARG A 86 -3.07 -17.76 2.06
CA ARG A 86 -3.77 -17.35 3.28
C ARG A 86 -2.83 -16.64 4.26
N ALA A 87 -1.63 -17.16 4.48
CA ALA A 87 -0.61 -16.49 5.29
C ALA A 87 -0.23 -15.14 4.69
N GLY A 88 0.05 -15.09 3.37
CA GLY A 88 0.36 -13.86 2.66
C GLY A 88 -0.72 -12.80 2.82
N TYR A 89 -1.99 -13.17 2.62
CA TYR A 89 -3.13 -12.28 2.84
C TYR A 89 -3.20 -11.71 4.26
N PHE A 90 -3.03 -12.54 5.29
CA PHE A 90 -3.09 -12.07 6.68
C PHE A 90 -1.93 -11.15 7.02
N LEU A 91 -0.71 -11.47 6.56
CA LEU A 91 0.45 -10.61 6.75
C LEU A 91 0.28 -9.27 6.02
N THR A 92 -0.26 -9.28 4.80
CA THR A 92 -0.59 -8.06 4.06
C THR A 92 -1.65 -7.23 4.80
N LEU A 93 -2.73 -7.85 5.27
CA LEU A 93 -3.74 -7.13 6.06
C LEU A 93 -3.14 -6.53 7.34
N PHE A 94 -2.36 -7.32 8.06
CA PHE A 94 -1.72 -6.87 9.30
C PHE A 94 -0.76 -5.70 9.03
N GLY A 95 0.09 -5.83 8.02
CA GLY A 95 1.03 -4.81 7.58
C GLY A 95 0.40 -3.56 6.97
N LEU A 96 -0.90 -3.57 6.66
CA LEU A 96 -1.66 -2.38 6.27
C LEU A 96 -2.39 -1.77 7.47
N VAL A 97 -3.12 -2.59 8.23
CA VAL A 97 -4.04 -2.10 9.27
C VAL A 97 -3.29 -1.58 10.49
N VAL A 98 -2.31 -2.33 11.00
CA VAL A 98 -1.61 -1.97 12.24
C VAL A 98 -0.86 -0.64 12.09
N PRO A 99 0.02 -0.44 11.08
CA PRO A 99 0.67 0.86 10.92
C PRO A 99 -0.33 1.98 10.65
N ALA A 100 -1.38 1.74 9.85
CA ALA A 100 -2.37 2.78 9.59
C ALA A 100 -3.12 3.25 10.84
N VAL A 101 -3.47 2.33 11.74
CA VAL A 101 -4.11 2.67 13.02
C VAL A 101 -3.14 3.41 13.93
N ILE A 102 -1.88 2.97 13.99
CA ILE A 102 -0.83 3.66 14.75
C ILE A 102 -0.66 5.08 14.22
N ASP A 103 -0.45 5.25 12.91
CA ASP A 103 -0.21 6.54 12.25
C ASP A 103 -1.34 7.54 12.51
N LEU A 104 -2.60 7.06 12.46
CA LEU A 104 -3.78 7.88 12.78
C LEU A 104 -3.88 8.22 14.27
N ALA A 105 -3.52 7.29 15.16
CA ALA A 105 -3.57 7.49 16.61
C ALA A 105 -2.51 8.48 17.10
N ILE A 106 -1.28 8.35 16.61
CA ILE A 106 -0.16 9.23 16.98
C ILE A 106 -0.10 10.50 16.13
N ARG A 107 -0.91 10.59 15.05
CA ARG A 107 -0.95 11.69 14.08
C ARG A 107 0.40 11.96 13.42
N ALA A 108 1.17 10.92 13.17
CA ALA A 108 2.50 10.96 12.57
C ALA A 108 2.71 9.69 11.72
N ILE A 109 3.70 9.71 10.83
CA ILE A 109 4.17 8.45 10.23
C ILE A 109 5.07 7.75 11.23
N GLY A 110 4.64 6.59 11.71
CA GLY A 110 5.47 5.73 12.53
C GLY A 110 6.69 5.24 11.75
N PRO A 111 7.74 4.78 12.44
CA PRO A 111 8.86 4.17 11.75
C PRO A 111 8.36 2.96 10.96
N PRO A 112 8.96 2.65 9.80
CA PRO A 112 8.39 1.72 8.84
C PRO A 112 8.57 0.22 9.23
N PHE A 113 8.54 -0.11 10.53
CA PHE A 113 8.74 -1.45 11.10
C PHE A 113 7.84 -2.55 10.53
N PHE A 114 6.66 -2.17 10.00
CA PHE A 114 5.69 -3.11 9.44
C PHE A 114 5.87 -3.34 7.93
N LEU A 115 6.72 -2.56 7.24
CA LEU A 115 6.97 -2.77 5.80
C LEU A 115 7.51 -4.17 5.46
N PRO A 116 8.44 -4.78 6.23
CA PRO A 116 8.88 -6.15 5.96
C PRO A 116 7.74 -7.16 6.03
N ILE A 117 6.82 -6.98 6.99
CA ILE A 117 5.66 -7.86 7.17
C ILE A 117 4.72 -7.73 5.97
N LEU A 118 4.42 -6.49 5.56
CA LEU A 118 3.61 -6.21 4.38
C LEU A 118 4.25 -6.81 3.13
N ALA A 119 5.54 -6.57 2.92
CA ALA A 119 6.30 -7.04 1.77
C ALA A 119 6.32 -8.57 1.66
N ILE A 120 6.65 -9.27 2.75
CA ILE A 120 6.61 -10.73 2.82
C ILE A 120 5.19 -11.23 2.54
N GLY A 121 4.17 -10.55 3.09
CA GLY A 121 2.77 -10.83 2.81
C GLY A 121 2.44 -10.78 1.32
N LEU A 122 2.86 -9.71 0.63
CA LEU A 122 2.66 -9.52 -0.81
C LEU A 122 3.38 -10.58 -1.64
N ILE A 123 4.62 -10.91 -1.30
CA ILE A 123 5.40 -11.95 -1.98
C ILE A 123 4.72 -13.32 -1.84
N LEU A 124 4.27 -13.66 -0.63
CA LEU A 124 3.56 -14.91 -0.36
C LEU A 124 2.20 -14.95 -1.06
N LEU A 125 1.49 -13.83 -1.13
CA LEU A 125 0.22 -13.72 -1.82
C LEU A 125 0.39 -13.89 -3.34
N ALA A 126 1.41 -13.24 -3.92
CA ALA A 126 1.78 -13.36 -5.33
C ALA A 126 2.14 -14.81 -5.71
N ARG A 127 3.00 -15.46 -4.91
CA ARG A 127 3.45 -16.84 -5.19
C ARG A 127 2.42 -17.91 -4.85
N GLY A 128 1.63 -17.68 -3.80
CA GLY A 128 0.56 -18.58 -3.38
C GLY A 128 -0.71 -18.48 -4.22
N GLY A 129 -0.87 -17.41 -5.00
CA GLY A 129 -2.05 -17.11 -5.80
C GLY A 129 -2.21 -17.92 -7.09
N ALA A 130 -1.24 -18.76 -7.47
CA ALA A 130 -1.27 -19.55 -8.72
C ALA A 130 -2.60 -20.31 -8.88
N GLY A 131 -3.44 -19.95 -9.86
CA GLY A 131 -4.79 -20.50 -10.06
C GLY A 131 -5.97 -19.61 -9.58
N ASN A 132 -5.73 -18.39 -9.07
CA ASN A 132 -6.77 -17.43 -8.64
C ASN A 132 -6.82 -16.21 -9.59
N LEU A 133 -7.57 -15.17 -9.22
CA LEU A 133 -7.62 -13.90 -9.96
C LEU A 133 -6.26 -13.17 -10.02
N LEU A 134 -5.39 -13.44 -9.05
CA LEU A 134 -4.03 -12.92 -9.01
C LEU A 134 -3.08 -13.83 -9.79
N GLN A 135 -3.13 -13.78 -11.11
CA GLN A 135 -2.25 -14.55 -12.01
C GLN A 135 -1.60 -13.67 -13.07
N GLY A 136 -0.56 -14.18 -13.71
CA GLY A 136 0.14 -13.48 -14.79
C GLY A 136 0.71 -12.15 -14.34
N LEU A 137 0.25 -11.06 -14.97
CA LEU A 137 0.70 -9.70 -14.67
C LEU A 137 0.40 -9.30 -13.22
N ASP A 138 -0.79 -9.62 -12.69
CA ASP A 138 -1.22 -9.15 -11.36
C ASP A 138 -0.34 -9.77 -10.25
N ALA A 139 0.03 -11.04 -10.40
CA ALA A 139 0.99 -11.71 -9.50
C ALA A 139 2.39 -11.09 -9.60
N ARG A 140 2.85 -10.74 -10.81
CA ARG A 140 4.14 -10.07 -11.02
C ARG A 140 4.14 -8.68 -10.40
N LEU A 141 3.06 -7.91 -10.53
CA LEU A 141 2.94 -6.58 -9.94
C LEU A 141 2.93 -6.64 -8.40
N LEU A 142 2.23 -7.60 -7.80
CA LEU A 142 2.30 -7.82 -6.35
C LEU A 142 3.70 -8.22 -5.88
N LEU A 143 4.41 -9.03 -6.66
CA LEU A 143 5.81 -9.38 -6.37
C LEU A 143 6.71 -8.14 -6.43
N ILE A 144 6.61 -7.35 -7.50
CA ILE A 144 7.35 -6.10 -7.67
C ILE A 144 7.06 -5.16 -6.50
N ASN A 145 5.79 -5.02 -6.11
CA ASN A 145 5.38 -4.19 -4.99
C ASN A 145 6.05 -4.66 -3.69
N GLY A 146 6.01 -5.96 -3.38
CA GLY A 146 6.72 -6.51 -2.22
C GLY A 146 8.23 -6.26 -2.26
N LEU A 147 8.87 -6.37 -3.42
CA LEU A 147 10.29 -6.08 -3.58
C LEU A 147 10.62 -4.59 -3.41
N CYS A 148 9.78 -3.68 -3.92
CA CYS A 148 9.93 -2.24 -3.70
C CYS A 148 9.86 -1.89 -2.20
N LEU A 149 8.94 -2.50 -1.46
CA LEU A 149 8.82 -2.31 -0.01
C LEU A 149 10.02 -2.87 0.79
N LEU A 150 10.63 -3.97 0.32
CA LEU A 150 11.89 -4.45 0.91
C LEU A 150 13.06 -3.53 0.56
N ALA A 151 13.12 -3.04 -0.67
CA ALA A 151 14.17 -2.11 -1.09
C ALA A 151 14.08 -0.79 -0.30
N SER A 152 12.88 -0.26 -0.08
CA SER A 152 12.70 0.96 0.73
C SER A 152 13.14 0.77 2.19
N MET A 153 13.02 -0.44 2.74
CA MET A 153 13.58 -0.79 4.05
C MET A 153 15.11 -0.75 4.10
N THR A 154 15.78 -1.22 3.03
CA THR A 154 17.25 -1.20 3.02
C THR A 154 17.84 0.20 3.03
N LEU A 155 17.09 1.19 2.52
CA LEU A 155 17.47 2.60 2.57
C LEU A 155 17.59 3.12 4.01
N TRP A 156 16.86 2.53 4.96
CA TRP A 156 16.93 2.88 6.38
C TRP A 156 18.25 2.46 7.04
N LEU A 157 19.06 1.63 6.38
CA LEU A 157 20.39 1.23 6.83
C LEU A 157 21.49 2.21 6.38
N ILE A 158 21.14 3.19 5.52
CA ILE A 158 22.07 4.20 5.02
C ILE A 158 22.17 5.31 6.07
N PRO A 159 23.39 5.73 6.47
CA PRO A 159 23.58 6.89 7.33
C PRO A 159 22.88 8.13 6.79
N LEU A 160 22.27 8.94 7.66
CA LEU A 160 21.38 10.03 7.27
C LEU A 160 22.07 11.08 6.37
N ASP A 161 23.34 11.36 6.62
CA ASP A 161 24.18 12.26 5.82
C ASP A 161 24.34 11.78 4.37
N LEU A 162 24.56 10.47 4.18
CA LEU A 162 24.63 9.87 2.86
C LEU A 162 23.24 9.74 2.23
N PHE A 163 22.23 9.43 3.04
CA PHE A 163 20.84 9.31 2.61
C PHE A 163 20.33 10.62 2.01
N ASP A 164 20.62 11.76 2.62
CA ASP A 164 20.23 13.07 2.09
C ASP A 164 21.01 13.43 0.81
N GLN A 165 22.30 13.10 0.72
CA GLN A 165 23.12 13.37 -0.47
C GLN A 165 22.62 12.64 -1.73
N ILE A 166 22.03 11.45 -1.57
CA ILE A 166 21.49 10.67 -2.69
C ILE A 166 20.00 10.91 -2.93
N GLU A 167 19.42 11.96 -2.33
CA GLU A 167 17.97 12.22 -2.35
C GLU A 167 17.14 11.04 -1.84
N GLY A 168 17.63 10.36 -0.81
CA GLY A 168 17.09 9.11 -0.30
C GLY A 168 15.60 9.17 0.04
N TYR A 169 15.09 10.31 0.52
CA TYR A 169 13.64 10.50 0.75
C TYR A 169 12.82 10.34 -0.53
N ARG A 170 13.31 10.84 -1.67
CA ARG A 170 12.63 10.69 -2.97
C ARG A 170 12.58 9.23 -3.37
N ILE A 171 13.72 8.54 -3.28
CA ILE A 171 13.84 7.12 -3.62
C ILE A 171 12.92 6.30 -2.72
N TYR A 172 12.96 6.56 -1.41
CA TYR A 172 12.11 5.91 -0.43
C TYR A 172 10.63 6.09 -0.79
N GLY A 173 10.14 7.31 -0.99
CA GLY A 173 8.72 7.51 -1.25
C GLY A 173 8.27 7.00 -2.61
N VAL A 174 9.15 6.97 -3.62
CA VAL A 174 8.85 6.28 -4.89
C VAL A 174 8.65 4.78 -4.67
N LEU A 175 9.54 4.14 -3.90
CA LEU A 175 9.50 2.72 -3.62
C LEU A 175 8.41 2.31 -2.61
N ALA A 176 8.10 3.16 -1.63
CA ALA A 176 7.18 2.87 -0.52
C ALA A 176 5.76 3.38 -0.77
N HIS A 177 5.58 4.41 -1.59
CA HIS A 177 4.28 5.06 -1.79
C HIS A 177 3.87 5.13 -3.27
N PHE A 178 4.70 5.68 -4.14
CA PHE A 178 4.30 5.92 -5.54
C PHE A 178 4.05 4.62 -6.32
N ILE A 179 5.08 3.76 -6.43
CA ILE A 179 4.97 2.49 -7.15
C ILE A 179 3.93 1.57 -6.49
N PRO A 180 3.96 1.35 -5.15
CA PRO A 180 2.92 0.58 -4.48
C PRO A 180 1.51 1.12 -4.72
N GLY A 181 1.33 2.44 -4.65
CA GLY A 181 0.06 3.11 -4.91
C GLY A 181 -0.46 2.83 -6.32
N LEU A 182 0.39 2.93 -7.33
CA LEU A 182 0.03 2.60 -8.72
C LEU A 182 -0.31 1.12 -8.91
N VAL A 183 0.43 0.20 -8.27
CA VAL A 183 0.13 -1.24 -8.32
C VAL A 183 -1.23 -1.53 -7.72
N TRP A 184 -1.54 -0.96 -6.56
CA TRP A 184 -2.85 -1.13 -5.93
C TRP A 184 -3.98 -0.52 -6.75
N ALA A 185 -3.75 0.66 -7.32
CA ALA A 185 -4.70 1.32 -8.20
C ALA A 185 -5.03 0.46 -9.43
N TRP A 186 -3.99 -0.11 -10.05
CA TRP A 186 -4.12 -1.04 -11.17
C TRP A 186 -4.96 -2.27 -10.80
N LEU A 187 -4.67 -2.91 -9.65
CA LEU A 187 -5.43 -4.07 -9.20
C LEU A 187 -6.91 -3.71 -8.97
N GLY A 188 -7.20 -2.58 -8.34
CA GLY A 188 -8.56 -2.07 -8.17
C GLY A 188 -9.29 -1.88 -9.50
N LEU A 189 -8.62 -1.27 -10.48
CA LEU A 189 -9.17 -1.08 -11.82
C LEU A 189 -9.44 -2.41 -12.54
N ARG A 190 -8.51 -3.36 -12.47
CA ARG A 190 -8.66 -4.70 -13.07
C ARG A 190 -9.86 -5.44 -12.49
N PHE A 191 -10.02 -5.47 -11.17
CA PHE A 191 -11.19 -6.09 -10.54
C PHE A 191 -12.50 -5.39 -10.89
N LEU A 192 -12.47 -4.09 -11.19
CA LEU A 192 -13.64 -3.34 -11.67
C LEU A 192 -14.01 -3.72 -13.11
N GLN A 193 -13.01 -3.91 -13.98
CA GLN A 193 -13.15 -4.17 -15.42
C GLN A 193 -13.54 -5.61 -15.77
N GLU A 194 -13.22 -6.60 -14.95
CA GLU A 194 -13.60 -8.01 -15.19
C GLU A 194 -15.10 -8.24 -15.36
N LYS A 195 -15.93 -7.25 -15.01
CA LYS A 195 -17.37 -7.29 -15.19
C LYS A 195 -17.87 -6.57 -16.46
N ALA A 196 -16.99 -5.87 -17.18
CA ALA A 196 -17.33 -5.27 -18.48
C ALA A 196 -17.20 -6.28 -19.62
N ALA A 197 -16.46 -7.38 -19.41
CA ALA A 197 -16.14 -8.39 -20.42
C ALA A 197 -16.89 -9.72 -20.24
N ALA A 198 -17.81 -9.82 -19.27
CA ALA A 198 -18.64 -10.99 -18.99
C ALA A 198 -20.11 -10.57 -18.91
#